data_AF-A0A927WYL1-F1
#
_entry.id   AF-A0A927WYL1-F1
#
_cell.length_a   1.000
_cell.length_b   1.000
_cell.length_c   1.000
_cell.angle_alpha   90.00
_cell.angle_beta   90.00
_cell.angle_gamma   90.00
#
_symmetry.space_group_name_H-M   'P 1'
#
loop_
_entity.id
_entity.type
_entity.pdbx_description
1 polymer ?
#
loop_
_entity_poly.entity_id
_entity_poly.type
_entity_poly.pdbx_seq_one_letter_code
_entity_poly.pdbx_strand_id
1 'polypeptide(L)' 'MLETRGNDVITINYNLTNNELSSINQVMDKFKNYLTRELVEYMHKEKAYIQTLNNEFISFEYAKYIKL' A
#
# COMPACT_ATOMS: atom_id res chain seq x y z
N MET A 1 -10.45 -39.76 -9.67
CA MET A 1 -8.99 -39.62 -9.85
C MET A 1 -8.70 -38.13 -9.80
N LEU A 2 -8.02 -37.68 -8.75
CA LEU A 2 -7.68 -36.28 -8.50
C LEU A 2 -6.47 -35.90 -9.33
N GLU A 3 -6.50 -34.74 -9.99
CA GLU A 3 -5.28 -33.98 -10.25
C GLU A 3 -5.53 -32.53 -9.84
N THR A 4 -5.09 -32.22 -8.63
CA THR A 4 -4.99 -30.87 -8.08
C THR A 4 -3.96 -30.10 -8.89
N ARG A 5 -4.37 -29.04 -9.60
CA ARG A 5 -3.42 -28.03 -10.08
C ARG A 5 -2.89 -27.28 -8.86
N GLY A 6 -1.60 -27.47 -8.61
CA GLY A 6 -0.89 -27.00 -7.42
C GLY A 6 -1.08 -25.50 -7.20
N ASN A 7 -1.21 -25.15 -5.93
CA ASN A 7 -0.99 -23.80 -5.43
C ASN A 7 0.50 -23.47 -5.58
N ASP A 8 0.92 -23.10 -6.79
CA ASP A 8 2.23 -22.50 -6.99
C ASP A 8 2.19 -21.12 -6.33
N VAL A 9 2.68 -21.04 -5.08
CA VAL A 9 3.03 -19.76 -4.46
C VAL A 9 4.19 -19.21 -5.29
N ILE A 10 3.88 -18.32 -6.23
CA ILE A 10 4.87 -17.59 -6.99
C ILE A 10 5.61 -16.69 -6.00
N THR A 11 6.77 -17.13 -5.53
CA THR A 11 7.69 -16.28 -4.78
C THR A 11 8.34 -15.33 -5.78
N ILE A 12 7.75 -14.14 -5.95
CA ILE A 12 8.38 -13.07 -6.73
C ILE A 12 9.52 -12.50 -5.89
N ASN A 13 10.75 -12.80 -6.29
CA ASN A 13 11.94 -12.28 -5.64
C ASN A 13 12.23 -10.87 -6.17
N TYR A 14 11.75 -9.84 -5.46
CA TYR A 14 12.02 -8.45 -5.81
C TYR A 14 13.37 -8.02 -5.25
N ASN A 15 14.33 -7.71 -6.14
CA ASN A 15 15.58 -7.05 -5.75
C ASN A 15 15.31 -5.55 -5.54
N LEU A 16 14.76 -5.22 -4.38
CA LEU A 16 14.56 -3.83 -3.96
C LEU A 16 15.90 -3.20 -3.58
N THR A 17 16.10 -1.95 -3.98
CA THR A 17 17.19 -1.13 -3.46
C THR A 17 16.96 -0.80 -1.99
N ASN A 18 18.02 -0.46 -1.26
CA ASN A 18 17.91 -0.05 0.14
C ASN A 18 16.97 1.15 0.34
N ASN A 19 16.88 2.04 -0.65
CA ASN A 19 15.99 3.21 -0.59
C ASN A 19 14.51 2.82 -0.74
N GLU A 20 14.21 1.89 -1.64
CA GLU A 20 12.86 1.33 -1.80
C GLU A 20 12.46 0.55 -0.55
N LEU A 21 13.36 -0.27 -0.01
CA LEU A 21 13.14 -1.00 1.23
C LEU A 21 12.88 -0.04 2.40
N SER A 22 13.66 1.05 2.50
CA SER A 22 13.47 2.08 3.53
C SER A 22 12.10 2.75 3.43
N SER A 23 11.65 3.07 2.22
CA SER A 23 10.33 3.68 1.98
C SER A 23 9.19 2.75 2.42
N ILE A 24 9.29 1.46 2.08
CA ILE A 24 8.32 0.44 2.50
C ILE A 24 8.32 0.27 4.02
N ASN A 25 9.50 0.19 4.64
CA ASN A 25 9.62 0.06 6.09
C ASN A 25 9.00 1.25 6.84
N GLN A 26 9.15 2.47 6.34
CA GLN A 26 8.52 3.66 6.94
C GLN A 26 6.98 3.57 6.88
N VAL A 27 6.42 3.17 5.74
CA VAL A 27 4.97 2.96 5.60
C VAL A 27 4.49 1.85 6.55
N MET A 28 5.20 0.72 6.60
CA MET A 28 4.84 -0.37 7.51
C MET A 28 4.88 0.08 8.96
N ASP A 29 5.94 0.77 9.38
CA ASP A 29 6.08 1.21 10.77
C ASP A 29 4.99 2.20 11.18
N LYS A 30 4.61 3.11 10.26
CA LYS A 30 3.53 4.08 10.46
C LYS A 30 2.19 3.40 10.74
N PHE A 31 1.85 2.38 9.96
CA PHE A 31 0.52 1.78 9.96
C PHE A 31 0.42 0.43 10.70
N LYS A 32 1.52 -0.11 11.24
CA LYS A 32 1.57 -1.45 11.87
C LYS A 32 0.52 -1.71 12.95
N ASN A 33 0.08 -0.66 13.65
CA ASN A 33 -0.87 -0.76 14.75
C ASN A 33 -2.28 -0.30 14.38
N TYR A 34 -2.50 0.13 13.14
CA TYR A 34 -3.82 0.57 12.69
C TYR A 34 -4.71 -0.66 12.45
N LEU A 35 -5.88 -0.67 13.07
CA LEU A 35 -6.97 -1.53 12.64
C LEU A 35 -7.44 -1.10 11.24
N THR A 36 -8.05 -2.01 10.50
CA THR A 36 -8.59 -1.73 9.17
C THR A 36 -9.51 -0.50 9.16
N ARG A 37 -10.36 -0.35 10.17
CA ARG A 37 -11.25 0.80 10.31
C ARG A 37 -10.47 2.11 10.45
N GLU A 38 -9.44 2.12 11.30
CA GLU A 38 -8.62 3.31 11.54
C GLU A 38 -7.84 3.69 10.28
N LEU A 39 -7.35 2.69 9.53
CA LEU A 39 -6.68 2.91 8.26
C LEU A 39 -7.63 3.55 7.24
N VAL A 40 -8.87 3.06 7.13
CA VAL A 40 -9.89 3.64 6.23
C VAL A 40 -10.25 5.07 6.65
N GLU A 41 -10.47 5.31 7.94
CA GLU A 41 -10.74 6.65 8.47
C GLU A 41 -9.57 7.62 8.24
N TYR A 42 -8.33 7.12 8.30
CA TYR A 42 -7.13 7.88 7.96
C TYR A 42 -7.10 8.21 6.46
N MET A 43 -7.30 7.22 5.59
CA MET A 43 -7.29 7.41 4.13
C MET A 43 -8.32 8.45 3.68
N HIS A 44 -9.52 8.47 4.26
CA HIS A 44 -10.55 9.47 3.92
C HIS A 44 -10.15 10.92 4.26
N LYS A 45 -9.15 11.11 5.13
CA LYS A 45 -8.61 12.43 5.50
C LYS A 45 -7.41 12.83 4.65
N GLU A 46 -6.86 11.91 3.86
CA GLU A 46 -5.70 12.19 3.03
C GLU A 46 -6.03 13.12 1.87
N LYS A 47 -5.06 13.99 1.54
CA LYS A 47 -5.22 14.97 0.47
C LYS A 47 -5.54 14.29 -0.87
N ALA A 48 -4.94 13.14 -1.11
CA ALA A 48 -5.16 12.33 -2.30
C ALA A 48 -6.64 11.91 -2.44
N TYR A 49 -7.25 11.43 -1.34
CA TYR A 49 -8.63 10.99 -1.32
C TYR A 49 -9.60 12.16 -1.48
N ILE A 50 -9.33 13.28 -0.80
CA ILE A 50 -10.22 14.45 -0.81
C ILE A 50 -10.21 15.18 -2.16
N GLN A 51 -9.05 15.24 -2.82
CA GLN A 51 -8.87 16.09 -4.01
C GLN A 51 -9.02 15.34 -5.34
N THR A 52 -8.98 14.01 -5.34
CA THR A 52 -9.21 13.22 -6.55
C THR A 52 -10.71 13.10 -6.79
N LEU A 53 -11.18 13.35 -8.01
CA LEU A 53 -12.60 13.22 -8.31
C LEU A 53 -13.02 11.75 -8.28
N ASN A 54 -14.31 11.51 -8.01
CA ASN A 54 -14.86 10.16 -8.06
C ASN A 54 -14.62 9.56 -9.45
N ASN A 55 -14.15 8.32 -9.48
CA ASN A 55 -13.77 7.57 -10.68
C ASN A 55 -12.51 8.06 -11.40
N GLU A 56 -11.73 8.96 -10.80
CA GLU A 56 -10.39 9.30 -11.30
C GLU A 56 -9.29 8.51 -10.59
N PHE A 57 -8.16 8.35 -11.28
CA PHE A 57 -6.97 7.74 -10.71
C PHE A 57 -6.26 8.72 -9.76
N ILE A 58 -5.92 8.23 -8.57
CA ILE A 58 -5.10 8.98 -7.63
C ILE A 58 -3.67 9.07 -8.17
N SER A 59 -3.17 10.30 -8.35
CA SER A 59 -1.79 10.53 -8.79
C SER A 59 -0.76 10.20 -7.71
N PHE A 60 0.38 9.63 -8.13
CA PHE A 60 1.51 9.37 -7.23
C PHE A 60 2.08 10.66 -6.61
N GLU A 61 1.88 11.81 -7.25
CA GLU A 61 2.28 13.12 -6.72
C GLU A 61 1.73 13.41 -5.32
N TYR A 62 0.62 12.76 -4.92
CA TYR A 62 0.06 12.94 -3.60
C TYR A 62 0.88 12.26 -2.49
N ALA A 63 1.76 11.31 -2.81
CA ALA A 63 2.58 10.62 -1.82
C ALA A 63 3.42 11.58 -0.97
N LYS A 64 3.83 12.73 -1.53
CA LYS A 64 4.59 13.78 -0.81
C LYS A 64 3.82 14.44 0.34
N TYR A 65 2.51 14.24 0.43
CA TYR A 65 1.68 14.78 1.51
C TYR A 65 1.42 13.77 2.64
N ILE A 66 1.77 12.49 2.43
CA ILE A 66 1.64 11.47 3.47
C ILE A 66 2.64 11.78 4.58
N LYS A 67 2.15 11.81 5.82
CA LYS A 67 2.98 12.02 7.01
C LYS A 67 3.44 10.68 7.56
N LEU A 68 4.58 10.19 7.06
CA LEU A 68 5.25 9.00 7.58
C LEU A 68 5.88 9.30 8.95
#